data_AF-A0A2V8EQ08-F1
#
_entry.id   AF-A0A2V8EQ08-F1
#
_cell.length_a   1.000
_cell.length_b   1.000
_cell.length_c   1.000
_cell.angle_alpha   90.00
_cell.angle_beta   90.00
_cell.angle_gamma   90.00
#
_symmetry.space_group_name_H-M   'P 1'
#
loop_
_entity.id
_entity.type
_entity.pdbx_description
1 polymer ?
#
loop_
_entity_poly.entity_id
_entity_poly.type
_entity_poly.pdbx_seq_one_letter_code
_entity_poly.pdbx_strand_id
1 'polypeptide(L)'
;MTELRRRMDDDMLARGVADRTRESYLWAVTGLARFYRRSPDRITDGEIQAYVVHLLRDRQLSWSTCNIVVSGLRFFYHITLKRDRTRWIRGRATVLFPVKALSVVFRSKYLAGLRRAFTDGQLTFAAGTAPLADAGRFAALLAQLRATPWVVYAKRPFGGPAQALKYLGRYTHRIAISNARLVSLVDGVVRFRWKDYADGGRPEGHGAWRRRISAALPGPRASARLGAHPPSLHRGRADQTFFDRRNTALPFG
;
A
#
# COMPACT_ATOMS: atom_id res chain seq x y z
N MET A 1 11.95 21.99 -25.13
CA MET A 1 11.17 20.74 -25.04
C MET A 1 11.01 20.17 -26.44
N THR A 2 11.15 18.86 -26.65
CA THR A 2 10.87 18.23 -27.94
C THR A 2 9.35 18.15 -28.18
N GLU A 3 8.90 18.19 -29.43
CA GLU A 3 7.46 18.14 -29.77
C GLU A 3 6.77 16.89 -29.21
N LEU A 4 7.43 15.73 -29.31
CA LEU A 4 6.95 14.47 -28.72
C LEU A 4 6.77 14.52 -27.20
N ARG A 5 7.60 15.31 -26.49
CA ARG A 5 7.51 15.45 -25.03
C ARG A 5 6.31 16.30 -24.65
N ARG A 6 6.07 17.39 -25.38
CA ARG A 6 4.92 18.27 -25.19
C ARG A 6 3.61 17.51 -25.42
N ARG A 7 3.50 16.82 -26.55
CA ARG A 7 2.33 15.99 -26.88
C ARG A 7 2.03 14.93 -25.82
N MET A 8 3.06 14.23 -25.32
CA MET A 8 2.87 13.24 -24.25
C MET A 8 2.40 13.87 -22.94
N ASP A 9 2.92 15.05 -22.58
CA ASP A 9 2.49 15.76 -21.37
C ASP A 9 1.04 16.24 -21.48
N ASP A 10 0.65 16.80 -22.63
CA ASP A 10 -0.73 17.20 -22.93
C ASP A 10 -1.69 15.99 -22.86
N ASP A 11 -1.30 14.85 -23.44
CA ASP A 11 -2.07 13.61 -23.38
C ASP A 11 -2.28 13.11 -21.93
N MET A 12 -1.29 13.29 -21.07
CA MET A 12 -1.34 12.92 -19.65
C MET A 12 -2.19 13.89 -18.84
N LEU A 13 -2.05 15.20 -19.09
CA LEU A 13 -2.86 16.26 -18.50
C LEU A 13 -4.35 16.04 -18.80
N ALA A 14 -4.69 15.82 -20.08
CA ALA A 14 -6.07 15.56 -20.51
C ALA A 14 -6.71 14.33 -19.85
N ARG A 15 -5.89 13.43 -19.30
CA ARG A 15 -6.34 12.19 -18.62
C ARG A 15 -6.28 12.27 -17.10
N GLY A 16 -5.97 13.43 -16.53
CA GLY A 16 -5.89 13.64 -15.08
C GLY A 16 -4.73 12.89 -14.42
N VAL A 17 -3.64 12.64 -15.15
CA VAL A 17 -2.45 12.00 -14.58
C VAL A 17 -1.75 12.99 -13.64
N ALA A 18 -1.54 12.60 -12.38
CA ALA A 18 -0.87 13.42 -11.37
C ALA A 18 0.56 13.79 -11.77
N ASP A 19 1.02 14.99 -11.39
CA ASP A 19 2.32 15.59 -11.77
C ASP A 19 3.50 14.64 -11.56
N ARG A 20 3.57 14.02 -10.37
CA ARG A 20 4.62 13.06 -10.03
C ARG A 20 4.65 11.84 -10.97
N THR A 21 3.48 11.41 -11.43
CA THR A 21 3.35 10.31 -12.39
C THR A 21 3.76 10.78 -13.78
N ARG A 22 3.41 12.01 -14.17
CA ARG A 22 3.83 12.63 -15.44
C ARG A 22 5.35 12.69 -15.53
N GLU A 23 6.02 13.21 -14.49
CA GLU A 23 7.49 13.25 -14.40
C GLU A 23 8.11 11.85 -14.52
N SER A 24 7.55 10.88 -13.81
CA SER A 24 8.04 9.50 -13.83
C SER A 24 7.91 8.86 -15.21
N TYR A 25 6.83 9.14 -15.93
CA TYR A 25 6.60 8.63 -17.29
C TYR A 25 7.51 9.30 -18.31
N LEU A 26 7.67 10.63 -18.24
CA LEU A 26 8.62 11.35 -19.09
C LEU A 26 10.05 10.89 -18.85
N TRP A 27 10.42 10.62 -17.59
CA TRP A 27 11.73 10.07 -17.25
C TRP A 27 11.93 8.68 -17.88
N ALA A 28 10.92 7.82 -17.87
CA ALA A 28 10.99 6.49 -18.48
C ALA A 28 11.27 6.55 -19.99
N VAL A 29 10.54 7.39 -20.73
CA VAL A 29 10.74 7.59 -22.18
C VAL A 29 12.11 8.22 -22.46
N THR A 30 12.52 9.18 -21.64
CA THR A 30 13.84 9.81 -21.75
C THR A 30 14.97 8.80 -21.54
N GLY A 31 14.82 7.90 -20.55
CA GLY A 31 15.78 6.82 -20.29
C GLY A 31 15.92 5.88 -21.48
N LEU A 32 14.81 5.47 -22.09
CA LEU A 32 14.81 4.63 -23.29
C LEU A 32 15.49 5.31 -24.49
N ALA A 33 15.13 6.57 -24.77
CA ALA A 33 15.71 7.34 -25.87
C ALA A 33 17.23 7.53 -25.69
N ARG A 34 17.68 7.76 -24.46
CA ARG A 34 19.11 7.84 -24.11
C ARG A 34 19.83 6.51 -24.30
N PHE A 35 19.22 5.39 -23.90
CA PHE A 35 19.82 4.06 -24.05
C PHE A 35 20.09 3.73 -25.52
N TYR A 36 19.13 3.99 -26.40
CA TYR A 36 19.29 3.73 -27.84
C TYR A 36 19.90 4.89 -28.62
N ARG A 37 20.13 6.04 -27.99
CA ARG A 37 20.56 7.31 -28.62
C ARG A 37 19.75 7.65 -29.88
N ARG A 38 18.46 7.36 -29.84
CA ARG A 38 17.51 7.54 -30.95
C ARG A 38 16.22 8.15 -30.44
N SER A 39 15.53 8.83 -31.35
CA SER A 39 14.20 9.36 -31.06
C SER A 39 13.23 8.21 -30.70
N PRO A 40 12.43 8.35 -29.63
CA PRO A 40 11.65 7.23 -29.09
C PRO A 40 10.58 6.71 -30.06
N ASP A 41 10.08 7.53 -30.98
CA ASP A 41 9.17 7.14 -32.07
C ASP A 41 9.79 6.17 -33.10
N ARG A 42 11.12 6.03 -33.14
CA ARG A 42 11.84 5.11 -34.03
C ARG A 42 12.22 3.79 -33.39
N ILE A 43 11.95 3.62 -32.10
CA ILE A 43 12.28 2.40 -31.36
C ILE A 43 11.16 1.38 -31.58
N THR A 44 11.53 0.15 -31.92
CA THR A 44 10.63 -0.97 -32.22
C THR A 44 10.24 -1.73 -30.97
N ASP A 45 9.11 -2.45 -30.98
CA ASP A 45 8.62 -3.16 -29.80
C ASP A 45 9.61 -4.20 -29.25
N GLY A 46 10.36 -4.87 -30.13
CA GLY A 46 11.43 -5.79 -29.74
C GLY A 46 12.59 -5.10 -29.01
N GLU A 47 12.96 -3.89 -29.43
CA GLU A 47 13.97 -3.09 -28.75
C GLU A 47 13.46 -2.58 -27.40
N ILE A 48 12.19 -2.20 -27.31
CA ILE A 48 11.66 -1.80 -26.01
C ILE A 48 11.60 -3.00 -25.04
N GLN A 49 11.36 -4.22 -25.53
CA GLN A 49 11.51 -5.45 -24.74
C GLN A 49 12.92 -5.67 -24.25
N ALA A 50 13.90 -5.56 -25.15
CA ALA A 50 15.30 -5.70 -24.82
C ALA A 50 15.72 -4.67 -23.75
N TYR A 51 15.24 -3.43 -23.84
CA TYR A 51 15.51 -2.41 -22.83
C TYR A 51 14.94 -2.76 -21.45
N VAL A 52 13.69 -3.23 -21.37
CA VAL A 52 13.11 -3.64 -20.07
C VAL A 52 13.89 -4.83 -19.48
N VAL A 53 14.32 -5.78 -20.32
CA VAL A 53 15.18 -6.89 -19.90
C VAL A 53 16.54 -6.39 -19.39
N HIS A 54 17.17 -5.44 -20.08
CA HIS A 54 18.40 -4.78 -19.65
C HIS A 54 18.24 -4.12 -18.26
N LEU A 55 17.13 -3.41 -18.02
CA LEU A 55 16.86 -2.79 -16.73
C LEU A 55 16.75 -3.82 -15.58
N LEU A 56 16.22 -5.00 -15.86
CA LEU A 56 16.04 -6.06 -14.87
C LEU A 56 17.31 -6.87 -14.63
N ARG A 57 18.03 -7.23 -15.70
CA ARG A 57 19.19 -8.11 -15.62
C ARG A 57 20.46 -7.34 -15.31
N ASP A 58 20.73 -6.30 -16.07
CA ASP A 58 22.04 -5.64 -16.06
C ASP A 58 22.06 -4.51 -15.04
N ARG A 59 20.98 -3.71 -14.99
CA ARG A 59 20.82 -2.63 -14.00
C ARG A 59 20.26 -3.10 -12.66
N GLN A 60 19.83 -4.37 -12.58
CA GLN A 60 19.29 -5.02 -11.37
C GLN A 60 18.23 -4.18 -10.65
N LEU A 61 17.42 -3.44 -11.42
CA LEU A 61 16.37 -2.61 -10.85
C LEU A 61 15.25 -3.48 -10.28
N SER A 62 14.63 -2.98 -9.20
CA SER A 62 13.46 -3.64 -8.63
C SER A 62 12.33 -3.71 -9.65
N TRP A 63 11.53 -4.78 -9.58
CA TRP A 63 10.34 -4.90 -10.45
C TRP A 63 9.39 -3.70 -10.30
N SER A 64 9.27 -3.11 -9.11
CA SER A 64 8.44 -1.92 -8.89
C SER A 64 8.93 -0.72 -9.71
N THR A 65 10.25 -0.52 -9.82
CA THR A 65 10.86 0.53 -10.64
C THR A 65 10.63 0.24 -12.13
N CYS A 66 10.88 -0.99 -12.57
CA CYS A 66 10.62 -1.40 -13.95
C CYS A 66 9.13 -1.27 -14.32
N ASN A 67 8.22 -1.50 -13.38
CA ASN A 67 6.78 -1.35 -13.62
C ASN A 67 6.39 0.11 -13.90
N ILE A 68 7.01 1.08 -13.24
CA ILE A 68 6.82 2.51 -13.55
C ILE A 68 7.34 2.79 -14.96
N VAL A 69 8.53 2.27 -15.31
CA VAL A 69 9.10 2.43 -16.65
C VAL A 69 8.17 1.84 -17.72
N VAL A 70 7.77 0.58 -17.58
CA VAL A 70 6.85 -0.10 -18.50
C VAL A 70 5.53 0.67 -18.63
N SER A 71 4.99 1.20 -17.54
CA SER A 71 3.74 1.99 -17.59
C SER A 71 3.90 3.28 -18.38
N GLY A 72 5.02 4.00 -18.19
CA GLY A 72 5.32 5.20 -18.95
C GLY A 72 5.57 4.94 -20.43
N LEU A 73 6.29 3.86 -20.76
CA LEU A 73 6.51 3.44 -22.14
C LEU A 73 5.20 3.02 -22.82
N ARG A 74 4.36 2.22 -22.14
CA ARG A 74 3.03 1.85 -22.65
C ARG A 74 2.16 3.07 -22.91
N PHE A 75 2.18 4.05 -22.01
CA PHE A 75 1.45 5.30 -22.22
C PHE A 75 1.95 5.99 -23.50
N PHE A 76 3.26 6.20 -23.62
CA PHE A 76 3.83 6.87 -24.79
C PHE A 76 3.51 6.15 -26.11
N TYR A 77 3.75 4.85 -26.22
CA TYR A 77 3.57 4.12 -27.48
C TYR A 77 2.09 3.91 -27.84
N HIS A 78 1.23 3.55 -26.88
CA HIS A 78 -0.17 3.22 -27.19
C HIS A 78 -1.11 4.41 -27.14
N ILE A 79 -0.83 5.42 -26.31
CA ILE A 79 -1.69 6.60 -26.17
C ILE A 79 -1.17 7.72 -27.05
N THR A 80 0.09 8.13 -26.86
CA THR A 80 0.64 9.29 -27.56
C THR A 80 0.94 9.00 -29.02
N LEU A 81 1.64 7.90 -29.32
CA LEU A 81 1.96 7.49 -30.70
C LEU A 81 0.84 6.69 -31.38
N LYS A 82 -0.21 6.31 -30.64
CA LYS A 82 -1.34 5.52 -31.15
C LYS A 82 -0.92 4.22 -31.86
N ARG A 83 0.21 3.62 -31.45
CA ARG A 83 0.59 2.30 -31.94
C ARG A 83 -0.36 1.26 -31.39
N ASP A 84 -0.71 0.29 -32.21
CA ASP A 84 -1.52 -0.85 -31.78
C ASP A 84 -0.93 -1.49 -30.52
N ARG A 85 -1.83 -2.07 -29.71
CA ARG A 85 -1.45 -2.81 -28.51
C ARG A 85 -0.77 -4.12 -28.92
N THR A 86 0.47 -4.04 -29.38
CA THR A 86 1.30 -5.21 -29.59
C THR A 86 1.59 -5.87 -28.25
N ARG A 87 1.72 -7.20 -28.27
CA ARG A 87 1.79 -8.10 -27.09
C ARG A 87 3.04 -7.93 -26.22
N TRP A 88 3.82 -6.88 -26.41
CA TRP A 88 5.08 -6.74 -25.74
C TRP A 88 4.87 -6.46 -24.22
N ILE A 89 5.31 -7.46 -23.44
CA ILE A 89 5.29 -7.63 -21.98
C ILE A 89 3.92 -7.43 -21.31
N ARG A 90 3.22 -8.54 -21.07
CA ARG A 90 2.35 -8.64 -19.88
C ARG A 90 3.25 -8.60 -18.65
N GLY A 91 3.22 -7.49 -17.90
CA GLY A 91 3.79 -7.48 -16.56
C GLY A 91 3.15 -8.58 -15.71
N ARG A 92 3.90 -9.20 -14.78
CA ARG A 92 3.30 -10.08 -13.77
C ARG A 92 2.19 -9.28 -13.09
N ALA A 93 0.96 -9.79 -13.06
CA ALA A 93 -0.09 -9.21 -12.23
C ALA A 93 0.38 -9.29 -10.77
N THR A 94 0.86 -8.16 -10.23
CA THR A 94 1.47 -8.07 -8.89
C THR A 94 0.42 -8.01 -7.79
N VAL A 95 -0.85 -7.85 -8.14
CA VAL A 95 -1.96 -7.74 -7.20
C VAL A 95 -2.81 -8.98 -7.30
N LEU A 96 -2.91 -9.71 -6.18
CA LEU A 96 -3.77 -10.88 -6.05
C LEU A 96 -5.26 -10.49 -6.19
N PHE A 97 -5.62 -9.31 -5.70
CA PHE A 97 -6.95 -8.73 -5.80
C PHE A 97 -6.87 -7.22 -6.07
N PRO A 98 -7.82 -6.64 -6.83
CA PRO A 98 -7.93 -5.19 -6.96
C PRO A 98 -8.17 -4.54 -5.59
N VAL A 99 -7.31 -3.60 -5.20
CA VAL A 99 -7.36 -2.93 -3.89
C VAL A 99 -8.72 -2.30 -3.61
N LYS A 100 -9.33 -1.63 -4.61
CA LYS A 100 -10.65 -1.00 -4.44
C LYS A 100 -11.75 -2.01 -4.12
N ALA A 101 -11.78 -3.13 -4.86
CA ALA A 101 -12.78 -4.19 -4.62
C ALA A 101 -12.55 -4.86 -3.27
N LEU A 102 -11.30 -5.18 -2.94
CA LEU A 102 -10.94 -5.80 -1.67
C LEU A 102 -11.28 -4.88 -0.48
N SER A 103 -10.97 -3.59 -0.57
CA SER A 103 -11.31 -2.58 0.45
C SER A 103 -12.81 -2.55 0.75
N VAL A 104 -13.65 -2.53 -0.30
CA VAL A 104 -15.11 -2.49 -0.14
C VAL A 104 -15.62 -3.74 0.56
N VAL A 105 -15.21 -4.92 0.08
CA VAL A 105 -15.67 -6.20 0.63
C VAL A 105 -15.17 -6.40 2.06
N PHE A 106 -13.89 -6.11 2.31
CA PHE A 106 -13.29 -6.25 3.64
C PHE A 106 -13.96 -5.31 4.64
N ARG A 107 -14.15 -4.03 4.31
CA ARG A 107 -14.85 -3.07 5.17
C ARG A 107 -16.23 -3.60 5.57
N SER A 108 -17.02 -4.04 4.59
CA SER A 108 -18.37 -4.56 4.86
C SER A 108 -18.36 -5.79 5.77
N LYS A 109 -17.47 -6.75 5.49
CA LYS A 109 -17.35 -7.97 6.32
C LYS A 109 -16.85 -7.67 7.73
N TYR A 110 -15.86 -6.79 7.87
CA TYR A 110 -15.30 -6.41 9.15
C TYR A 110 -16.33 -5.71 10.03
N LEU A 111 -17.04 -4.71 9.49
CA LEU A 111 -18.08 -3.99 10.24
C LEU A 111 -19.26 -4.90 10.60
N ALA A 112 -19.63 -5.86 9.74
CA ALA A 112 -20.65 -6.85 10.06
C ALA A 112 -20.20 -7.78 11.20
N GLY A 113 -18.97 -8.27 11.16
CA GLY A 113 -18.39 -9.07 12.23
C GLY A 113 -18.27 -8.30 13.55
N LEU A 114 -17.86 -7.03 13.48
CA LEU A 114 -17.74 -6.16 14.65
C LEU A 114 -19.10 -5.86 15.28
N ARG A 115 -20.14 -5.64 14.46
CA ARG A 115 -21.52 -5.51 14.93
C ARG A 115 -22.00 -6.79 15.62
N ARG A 116 -21.73 -7.93 15.02
CA ARG A 116 -22.09 -9.23 15.61
C ARG A 116 -21.39 -9.44 16.95
N ALA A 117 -20.07 -9.22 17.03
CA ALA A 117 -19.32 -9.37 18.27
C ALA A 117 -19.85 -8.45 19.39
N PHE A 118 -20.31 -7.25 19.05
CA PHE A 118 -20.99 -6.37 20.00
C PHE A 118 -22.31 -6.95 20.50
N THR A 119 -23.19 -7.36 19.57
CA THR A 119 -24.49 -7.96 19.91
C THR A 119 -24.34 -9.24 20.73
N ASP A 120 -23.31 -10.04 20.43
CA ASP A 120 -23.00 -11.30 21.11
C ASP A 120 -22.27 -11.07 22.46
N GLY A 121 -22.07 -9.82 22.89
CA GLY A 121 -21.42 -9.48 24.16
C GLY A 121 -19.93 -9.82 24.24
N GLN A 122 -19.27 -10.04 23.10
CA GLN A 122 -17.87 -10.47 23.01
C GLN A 122 -16.88 -9.30 23.08
N LEU A 123 -17.37 -8.07 23.12
CA LEU A 123 -16.54 -6.86 23.18
C LEU A 123 -16.55 -6.27 24.58
N THR A 124 -15.36 -6.09 25.15
CA THR A 124 -15.16 -5.39 26.42
C THR A 124 -14.67 -3.97 26.17
N PHE A 125 -15.36 -2.98 26.73
CA PHE A 125 -15.00 -1.57 26.60
C PHE A 125 -14.53 -1.00 27.94
N ALA A 126 -13.38 -0.33 27.93
CA ALA A 126 -12.76 0.22 29.14
C ALA A 126 -12.17 1.61 28.90
N ALA A 127 -11.97 2.37 29.99
CA ALA A 127 -11.40 3.72 29.97
C ALA A 127 -12.10 4.61 28.92
N GLY A 128 -11.34 5.28 28.05
CA GLY A 128 -11.89 6.17 27.02
C GLY A 128 -12.81 5.50 25.99
N THR A 129 -12.87 4.16 25.95
CA THR A 129 -13.80 3.42 25.08
C THR A 129 -15.06 2.95 25.81
N ALA A 130 -15.15 3.08 27.14
CA ALA A 130 -16.31 2.66 27.93
C ALA A 130 -17.66 3.20 27.39
N PRO A 131 -17.75 4.44 26.87
CA PRO A 131 -18.98 4.92 26.25
C PRO A 131 -19.48 4.11 25.05
N LEU A 132 -18.62 3.36 24.39
CA LEU A 132 -18.99 2.51 23.25
C LEU A 132 -19.71 1.23 23.67
N ALA A 133 -19.83 0.94 24.97
CA ALA A 133 -20.73 -0.12 25.46
C ALA A 133 -22.21 0.21 25.22
N ASP A 134 -22.55 1.49 25.04
CA ASP A 134 -23.88 1.92 24.61
C ASP A 134 -24.11 1.58 23.14
N ALA A 135 -25.23 0.91 22.85
CA ALA A 135 -25.58 0.45 21.51
C ALA A 135 -25.73 1.60 20.50
N GLY A 136 -26.26 2.75 20.93
CA GLY A 136 -26.43 3.93 20.08
C GLY A 136 -25.09 4.54 19.68
N ARG A 137 -24.20 4.74 20.65
CA ARG A 137 -22.82 5.25 20.41
C ARG A 137 -22.00 4.28 19.56
N PHE A 138 -22.15 2.98 19.79
CA PHE A 138 -21.50 1.97 18.97
C PHE A 138 -22.01 1.96 17.52
N ALA A 139 -23.33 2.05 17.32
CA ALA A 139 -23.92 2.15 16.00
C ALA A 139 -23.46 3.41 15.25
N ALA A 140 -23.38 4.55 15.95
CA ALA A 140 -22.84 5.79 15.40
C ALA A 140 -21.38 5.63 14.95
N LEU A 141 -20.55 4.96 15.75
CA LEU A 141 -19.17 4.64 15.37
C LEU A 141 -19.12 3.77 14.11
N LEU A 142 -19.95 2.72 14.03
CA LEU A 142 -19.99 1.87 12.83
C LEU A 142 -20.41 2.65 11.58
N ALA A 143 -21.35 3.59 11.71
CA ALA A 143 -21.77 4.46 10.62
C ALA A 143 -20.64 5.38 10.15
N GLN A 144 -19.91 6.00 11.09
CA GLN A 144 -18.73 6.81 10.79
C GLN A 144 -17.65 5.99 10.06
N LEU A 145 -17.31 4.81 10.59
CA LEU A 145 -16.32 3.92 9.98
C LEU A 145 -16.73 3.43 8.58
N ARG A 146 -18.03 3.26 8.34
CA ARG A 146 -18.57 2.89 7.02
C ARG A 146 -18.43 4.02 6.00
N ALA A 147 -18.58 5.27 6.43
CA ALA A 147 -18.41 6.45 5.59
C ALA A 147 -16.94 6.71 5.25
N THR A 148 -16.01 6.34 6.13
CA THR A 148 -14.57 6.49 5.86
C THR A 148 -14.13 5.61 4.67
N PRO A 149 -13.31 6.12 3.74
CA PRO A 149 -12.65 5.32 2.72
C PRO A 149 -11.59 4.40 3.34
N TRP A 150 -11.67 3.10 3.07
CA TRP A 150 -10.68 2.13 3.57
C TRP A 150 -9.70 1.77 2.46
N VAL A 151 -8.41 1.70 2.81
CA VAL A 151 -7.37 1.20 1.90
C VAL A 151 -6.80 -0.10 2.47
N VAL A 152 -7.16 -1.22 1.85
CA VAL A 152 -6.78 -2.56 2.30
C VAL A 152 -5.74 -3.15 1.35
N TYR A 153 -4.55 -3.39 1.87
CA TYR A 153 -3.48 -4.05 1.13
C TYR A 153 -3.34 -5.50 1.56
N ALA A 154 -3.50 -6.42 0.60
CA ALA A 154 -3.12 -7.80 0.80
C ALA A 154 -1.59 -7.93 0.61
N LYS A 155 -0.87 -8.05 1.73
CA LYS A 155 0.55 -8.39 1.70
C LYS A 155 0.71 -9.89 1.91
N ARG A 156 1.67 -10.49 1.21
CA ARG A 156 2.10 -11.87 1.48
C ARG A 156 2.42 -11.97 2.99
N PRO A 157 1.95 -13.00 3.71
CA PRO A 157 2.27 -13.15 5.13
C PRO A 157 3.78 -13.05 5.34
N PHE A 158 4.19 -12.47 6.47
CA PHE A 158 5.60 -12.40 6.82
C PHE A 158 6.19 -13.81 6.72
N GLY A 159 7.37 -13.94 6.10
CA GLY A 159 8.02 -15.23 5.85
C GLY A 159 8.46 -15.99 7.12
N GLY A 160 7.94 -15.61 8.29
CA GLY A 160 8.21 -16.21 9.59
C GLY A 160 8.15 -15.20 10.75
N PRO A 161 8.17 -15.69 12.01
CA PRO A 161 8.17 -14.85 13.22
C PRO A 161 9.32 -13.85 13.27
N ALA A 162 10.51 -14.22 12.80
CA ALA A 162 11.68 -13.34 12.78
C ALA A 162 11.47 -12.10 11.87
N GLN A 163 10.80 -12.25 10.73
CA GLN A 163 10.48 -11.15 9.81
C GLN A 163 9.39 -10.24 10.40
N ALA A 164 8.41 -10.80 11.09
CA ALA A 164 7.42 -10.04 11.83
C ALA A 164 8.07 -9.23 12.96
N LEU A 165 8.98 -9.84 13.72
CA LEU A 165 9.74 -9.17 14.79
C LEU A 165 10.63 -8.05 14.25
N LYS A 166 11.31 -8.28 13.11
CA LYS A 166 12.14 -7.27 12.43
C LYS A 166 11.30 -6.11 11.90
N TYR A 167 10.09 -6.39 11.40
CA TYR A 167 9.15 -5.36 10.96
C TYR A 167 8.65 -4.52 12.15
N LEU A 168 8.24 -5.17 13.22
CA LEU A 168 7.77 -4.52 14.45
C LEU A 168 8.88 -3.69 15.11
N GLY A 169 10.08 -4.27 15.21
CA GLY A 169 11.28 -3.62 15.74
C GLY A 169 11.69 -2.36 14.96
N ARG A 170 11.52 -2.36 13.63
CA ARG A 170 11.74 -1.15 12.80
C ARG A 170 10.68 -0.09 13.05
N TYR A 171 9.44 -0.48 13.33
CA TYR A 171 8.37 0.45 13.65
C TYR A 171 8.53 1.07 15.04
N THR A 172 9.00 0.30 16.02
CA THR A 172 9.35 0.82 17.36
C THR A 172 10.62 1.67 17.33
N HIS A 173 11.61 1.38 16.46
CA HIS A 173 12.85 2.16 16.37
C HIS A 173 12.80 3.38 15.44
N ARG A 174 11.85 3.50 14.50
CA ARG A 174 11.84 4.61 13.53
C ARG A 174 10.79 5.70 13.76
N ILE A 175 9.84 5.56 14.69
CA ILE A 175 8.77 6.57 14.85
C ILE A 175 8.35 6.85 16.31
N ALA A 176 9.18 6.57 17.32
CA ALA A 176 8.93 7.10 18.66
C ALA A 176 9.69 8.42 18.88
N ILE A 177 11.02 8.42 18.74
CA ILE A 177 11.90 9.60 18.88
C ILE A 177 13.13 9.36 17.98
N SER A 178 13.50 10.32 17.12
CA SER A 178 14.75 10.21 16.33
C SER A 178 15.97 10.62 17.16
N ASN A 179 17.16 10.07 16.89
CA ASN A 179 18.38 10.41 17.67
C ASN A 179 18.68 11.93 17.69
N ALA A 180 18.35 12.65 16.61
CA ALA A 180 18.51 14.10 16.52
C ALA A 180 17.62 14.91 17.49
N ARG A 181 16.64 14.24 18.11
CA ARG A 181 15.74 14.83 19.11
C ARG A 181 16.26 14.63 20.54
N LEU A 182 17.24 13.76 20.79
CA LEU A 182 17.84 13.60 22.12
C LEU A 182 18.70 14.83 22.47
N VAL A 183 18.51 15.37 23.67
CA VAL A 183 19.20 16.56 24.19
C VAL A 183 20.23 16.17 25.27
N SER A 184 19.87 15.27 26.18
CA SER A 184 20.82 14.72 27.17
C SER A 184 20.32 13.41 27.78
N LEU A 185 21.26 12.63 28.31
CA LEU A 185 21.02 11.44 29.13
C LEU A 185 21.91 11.54 30.38
N VAL A 186 21.35 11.98 31.50
CA VAL A 186 22.07 12.15 32.78
C VAL A 186 21.22 11.56 33.88
N ASP A 187 21.81 10.76 34.78
CA ASP A 187 21.13 10.13 35.94
C ASP A 187 19.85 9.33 35.58
N GLY A 188 19.89 8.63 34.45
CA GLY A 188 18.74 7.88 33.93
C GLY A 188 17.58 8.76 33.44
N VAL A 189 17.81 10.07 33.28
CA VAL A 189 16.85 11.03 32.75
C VAL A 189 17.19 11.34 31.31
N VAL A 190 16.28 10.98 30.39
CA VAL A 190 16.38 11.35 28.97
C VAL A 190 15.66 12.67 28.76
N ARG A 191 16.36 13.68 28.25
CA ARG A 191 15.76 14.92 27.74
C ARG A 191 15.71 14.89 26.22
N PHE A 192 14.61 15.31 25.62
CA PHE A 192 14.46 15.35 24.18
C PHE A 192 13.58 16.52 23.73
N ARG A 193 13.75 16.93 22.47
CA ARG A 193 12.91 17.89 21.77
C ARG A 193 11.78 17.14 21.06
N TRP A 194 10.58 17.68 21.13
CA TRP A 194 9.44 17.17 20.37
C TRP A 194 8.77 18.32 19.63
N LYS A 195 7.84 17.97 18.74
CA LYS A 195 7.08 18.92 17.94
C LYS A 195 5.62 18.54 18.07
N ASP A 196 4.81 19.46 18.56
CA ASP A 196 3.36 19.27 18.58
C ASP A 196 2.80 19.52 17.18
N TYR A 197 2.02 18.54 16.70
CA TYR A 197 1.38 18.61 15.39
C TYR A 197 -0.07 19.12 15.51
N ALA A 198 -0.61 19.29 16.72
CA ALA A 198 -1.91 19.92 16.95
C ALA A 198 -1.85 21.46 16.81
N ASP A 199 -0.70 22.09 17.09
CA ASP A 199 -0.51 23.56 17.08
C ASP A 199 0.30 24.07 15.87
N GLY A 200 -0.09 23.67 14.66
CA GLY A 200 0.43 24.29 13.43
C GLY A 200 1.94 24.11 13.18
N GLY A 201 2.60 23.21 13.91
CA GLY A 201 4.00 22.85 13.68
C GLY A 201 5.02 23.93 14.07
N ARG A 202 4.76 24.70 15.13
CA ARG A 202 5.82 25.47 15.81
C ARG A 202 6.71 24.53 16.64
N PRO A 203 8.05 24.71 16.66
CA PRO A 203 8.92 23.95 17.56
C PRO A 203 8.89 24.58 18.95
N GLU A 204 8.09 24.06 19.88
CA GLU A 204 8.15 24.50 21.28
C GLU A 204 8.20 23.29 22.24
N GLY A 205 9.19 23.33 23.16
CA GLY A 205 9.22 22.49 24.37
C GLY A 205 10.42 21.56 24.55
N HIS A 206 11.00 21.60 25.75
CA HIS A 206 11.88 20.56 26.30
C HIS A 206 11.06 19.63 27.19
N GLY A 207 10.98 18.34 26.85
CA GLY A 207 10.36 17.31 27.70
C GLY A 207 11.40 16.56 28.52
N ALA A 208 11.07 16.23 29.78
CA ALA A 208 11.88 15.36 30.63
C ALA A 208 11.05 14.16 31.05
N TRP A 209 11.50 12.95 30.71
CA TRP A 209 10.90 11.71 31.19
C TRP A 209 11.80 11.09 32.27
N ARG A 210 11.26 10.92 33.49
CA ARG A 210 11.85 10.05 34.52
C ARG A 210 11.04 8.76 34.56
N ARG A 211 11.61 7.68 34.04
CA ARG A 211 11.16 6.32 34.37
C ARG A 211 12.37 5.58 34.92
N ARG A 212 12.28 5.09 36.16
CA ARG A 212 13.26 4.16 36.71
C ARG A 212 13.13 2.89 35.86
N ILE A 213 14.10 2.61 34.97
CA ILE A 213 14.15 1.32 34.27
C ILE A 213 14.66 0.30 35.29
N SER A 214 13.82 -0.03 36.26
CA SER A 214 14.07 -1.11 37.20
C SER A 214 13.44 -2.37 36.62
N ALA A 215 14.23 -3.07 35.80
CA ALA A 215 14.25 -4.52 35.59
C ALA A 215 14.69 -4.84 34.15
N ALA A 216 15.60 -5.81 34.02
CA ALA A 216 15.84 -6.49 32.75
C ALA A 216 14.50 -7.06 32.23
N LEU A 217 14.28 -6.95 30.92
CA LEU A 217 13.12 -7.54 30.26
C LEU A 217 13.10 -9.06 30.58
N PRO A 218 11.97 -9.61 31.06
CA PRO A 218 11.90 -11.05 31.28
C PRO A 218 12.09 -11.79 29.96
N GLY A 219 12.77 -12.95 30.03
CA GLY A 219 12.99 -13.82 28.88
C GLY A 219 11.67 -14.23 28.19
N PRO A 220 11.75 -14.65 26.90
CA PRO A 220 10.57 -14.96 26.11
C PRO A 220 9.73 -16.06 26.78
N ARG A 221 8.47 -15.74 27.09
CA ARG A 221 7.49 -16.74 27.55
C ARG A 221 6.99 -17.54 26.34
N ALA A 222 6.88 -18.85 26.50
CA ALA A 222 6.29 -19.72 25.49
C ALA A 222 4.84 -19.27 25.20
N SER A 223 4.53 -19.05 23.92
CA SER A 223 3.18 -18.73 23.47
C SER A 223 2.25 -19.91 23.76
N ALA A 224 1.15 -19.67 24.47
CA ALA A 224 0.04 -20.62 24.52
C ALA A 224 -0.38 -20.94 23.08
N ARG A 225 -0.43 -22.23 22.74
CA ARG A 225 -0.81 -22.70 21.40
C ARG A 225 -2.21 -22.19 21.08
N LEU A 226 -2.32 -21.27 20.12
CA LEU A 226 -3.61 -21.01 19.47
C LEU A 226 -4.06 -22.34 18.85
N GLY A 227 -5.26 -22.80 19.20
CA GLY A 227 -5.83 -24.06 18.73
C GLY A 227 -5.82 -24.14 17.20
N ALA A 228 -5.74 -25.36 16.68
CA ALA A 228 -5.66 -25.62 15.25
C ALA A 228 -6.83 -24.98 14.49
N HIS A 229 -6.51 -24.26 13.41
CA HIS A 229 -7.49 -23.84 12.42
C HIS A 229 -8.11 -25.08 11.76
N PRO A 230 -9.45 -25.12 11.53
CA PRO A 230 -10.06 -26.23 10.81
C PRO A 230 -9.50 -26.33 9.37
N PRO A 231 -9.36 -27.54 8.83
CA PRO A 231 -8.68 -27.79 7.57
C PRO A 231 -9.44 -27.11 6.42
N SER A 232 -8.69 -26.32 5.64
CA SER A 232 -9.18 -25.78 4.38
C SER A 232 -9.34 -26.94 3.39
N LEU A 233 -10.53 -27.05 2.80
CA LEU A 233 -10.88 -28.03 1.77
C LEU A 233 -9.81 -28.10 0.67
N HIS A 234 -9.18 -29.26 0.54
CA HIS A 234 -8.53 -29.71 -0.68
C HIS A 234 -9.57 -30.37 -1.61
N ARG A 235 -9.70 -29.85 -2.83
CA ARG A 235 -10.04 -30.55 -4.09
C ARG A 235 -9.55 -29.62 -5.20
N GLY A 236 -8.67 -30.01 -6.12
CA GLY A 236 -8.73 -31.18 -6.99
C GLY A 236 -9.14 -30.67 -8.38
N ARG A 237 -8.25 -30.78 -9.37
CA ARG A 237 -8.51 -30.45 -10.79
C ARG A 237 -9.66 -31.29 -11.35
N ALA A 238 -10.55 -30.65 -12.11
CA ALA A 238 -11.02 -31.02 -13.46
C ALA A 238 -12.48 -30.61 -13.69
N ASP A 239 -12.73 -30.17 -14.92
CA ASP A 239 -14.00 -29.97 -15.63
C ASP A 239 -14.97 -28.81 -15.29
N GLN A 240 -14.96 -27.87 -16.24
CA GLN A 240 -16.08 -27.48 -17.09
C GLN A 240 -17.39 -26.98 -16.45
N THR A 241 -17.80 -25.84 -17.03
CA THR A 241 -19.17 -25.33 -17.23
C THR A 241 -19.81 -24.44 -16.15
N PHE A 242 -20.48 -23.43 -16.70
CA PHE A 242 -21.53 -22.60 -16.13
C PHE A 242 -21.15 -21.45 -15.19
N PHE A 243 -20.94 -20.26 -15.78
CA PHE A 243 -21.83 -19.14 -15.46
C PHE A 243 -22.12 -18.34 -16.74
N ASP A 244 -23.32 -18.58 -17.24
CA ASP A 244 -24.01 -17.97 -18.37
C ASP A 244 -24.25 -16.47 -18.14
N ARG A 245 -24.20 -15.71 -19.23
CA ARG A 245 -24.59 -14.31 -19.33
C ARG A 245 -26.12 -14.20 -19.29
N ARG A 246 -26.69 -13.51 -18.31
CA ARG A 246 -27.91 -12.68 -18.47
C ARG A 246 -27.75 -11.53 -17.48
N ASN A 247 -27.48 -10.29 -17.87
CA ASN A 247 -28.33 -9.37 -18.63
C ASN A 247 -29.81 -9.47 -18.21
N THR A 248 -30.14 -8.80 -17.11
CA THR A 248 -31.47 -8.22 -16.92
C THR A 248 -31.27 -6.77 -16.52
N ALA A 249 -31.85 -5.92 -17.36
CA ALA A 249 -31.90 -4.49 -17.24
C ALA A 249 -32.64 -4.08 -15.96
N LEU A 250 -32.21 -2.93 -15.45
CA LEU A 250 -32.97 -2.06 -14.57
C LEU A 250 -34.25 -1.59 -15.28
N PRO A 251 -35.32 -1.34 -14.52
CA PRO A 251 -36.11 -0.13 -14.74
C PRO A 251 -35.99 0.76 -13.50
N PHE A 252 -35.39 1.93 -13.68
CA PHE A 252 -35.84 3.12 -12.95
C PHE A 252 -36.95 3.74 -13.81
N GLY A 253 -37.97 4.30 -13.14
CA GLY A 253 -39.16 4.85 -13.79
C GLY A 253 -38.91 6.04 -14.73
#